data_AF-A0A352KBV3-F1
#
_entry.id   AF-A0A352KBV3-F1
#
_cell.length_a   1.000
_cell.length_b   1.000
_cell.length_c   1.000
_cell.angle_alpha   90.00
_cell.angle_beta   90.00
_cell.angle_gamma   90.00
#
_symmetry.space_group_name_H-M   'P 1'
#
loop_
_entity.id
_entity.type
_entity.pdbx_description
1 polymer ?
#
loop_
_entity_poly.entity_id
_entity_poly.type
_entity_poly.pdbx_seq_one_letter_code
_entity_poly.pdbx_strand_id
1 'polypeptide(L)'
;AAGEALAYLSPAHLLDDALQVRINDQIVIGGKRTMAQDLEFSVHALVDIGLRALSPGINDPHTANSVIDYLSGALTIAARRYAPLPVYCDAEGQARIIVNPTGFAGLVASAFDEIRQAATGQLAVQIQLVKGATRIARALTRRAQCPVIAKQVTALKQGADVEALQPCDAADLDEVITEFETVLSRRLETLAA
;
A
#
# COMPACT_ATOMS: atom_id res chain seq x y z
N ALA A 1 -9.79 15.23 16.33
CA ALA A 1 -10.95 15.93 16.93
C ALA A 1 -10.51 17.26 17.54
N ALA A 2 -11.42 18.19 17.82
CA ALA A 2 -11.06 19.43 18.53
C ALA A 2 -10.46 19.08 19.90
N GLY A 3 -9.26 19.58 20.19
CA GLY A 3 -8.51 19.29 21.42
C GLY A 3 -7.50 18.13 21.33
N GLU A 4 -7.36 17.45 20.19
CA GLU A 4 -6.27 16.49 20.00
C GLU A 4 -4.94 17.19 19.70
N ALA A 5 -3.85 16.64 20.23
CA ALA A 5 -2.50 17.14 19.96
C ALA A 5 -2.14 16.98 18.48
N LEU A 6 -1.68 18.06 17.85
CA LEU A 6 -1.20 18.04 16.45
C LEU A 6 0.22 17.48 16.34
N ALA A 7 1.08 17.79 17.32
CA ALA A 7 2.47 17.35 17.39
C ALA A 7 2.97 17.41 18.84
N TYR A 8 4.13 16.80 19.09
CA TYR A 8 4.82 16.85 20.38
C TYR A 8 6.16 17.58 20.22
N LEU A 9 6.53 18.40 21.21
CA LEU A 9 7.82 19.08 21.26
C LEU A 9 8.81 18.30 22.14
N SER A 10 10.05 18.16 21.68
CA SER A 10 11.14 17.60 22.49
C SER A 10 12.37 18.52 22.48
N PRO A 11 12.97 18.82 23.65
CA PRO A 11 12.48 18.46 24.98
C PRO A 11 11.27 19.32 25.39
N ALA A 12 10.30 18.69 26.06
CA ALA A 12 8.99 19.30 26.34
C ALA A 12 9.04 20.59 27.18
N HIS A 13 10.06 20.75 28.03
CA HIS A 13 10.22 21.93 28.91
C HIS A 13 10.53 23.22 28.14
N LEU A 14 10.86 23.15 26.84
CA LEU A 14 11.06 24.32 26.00
C LEU A 14 9.75 24.88 25.43
N LEU A 15 8.62 24.20 25.65
CA LEU A 15 7.32 24.67 25.20
C LEU A 15 6.80 25.76 26.14
N ASP A 16 6.73 26.99 25.64
CA ASP A 16 6.00 28.10 26.26
C ASP A 16 4.85 28.57 25.34
N ASP A 17 3.98 29.43 25.87
CA ASP A 17 2.79 29.92 25.14
C ASP A 17 3.19 30.64 23.83
N ALA A 18 4.29 31.38 23.85
CA ALA A 18 4.76 32.13 22.68
C ALA A 18 5.26 31.20 21.57
N LEU A 19 6.00 30.15 21.93
CA LEU A 19 6.47 29.13 21.01
C LEU A 19 5.31 28.30 20.48
N GLN A 20 4.34 27.95 21.33
CA GLN A 20 3.14 27.22 20.90
C GLN A 20 2.36 28.00 19.85
N VAL A 21 2.10 29.30 20.07
CA VAL A 21 1.43 30.16 19.09
C VAL A 21 2.22 30.19 17.78
N ARG A 22 3.54 30.41 17.85
CA ARG A 22 4.40 30.42 16.66
C ARG A 22 4.37 29.13 15.86
N ILE A 23 4.40 27.97 16.53
CA ILE A 23 4.33 26.66 15.86
C ILE A 23 2.95 26.48 15.21
N ASN A 24 1.88 26.78 15.95
CA ASN A 24 0.51 26.64 15.44
C ASN A 24 0.26 27.53 14.22
N ASP A 25 0.81 28.74 14.19
CA ASP A 25 0.72 29.66 13.03
C ASP A 25 1.41 29.12 11.77
N GLN A 26 2.31 28.14 11.90
CA GLN A 26 2.94 27.46 10.76
C GLN A 26 2.15 26.24 10.27
N ILE A 27 1.07 25.83 10.96
CA ILE A 27 0.29 24.64 10.62
C ILE A 27 -1.03 25.06 9.99
N VAL A 28 -1.22 24.69 8.71
CA VAL A 28 -2.47 24.92 7.99
C VAL A 28 -3.29 23.62 7.97
N ILE A 29 -4.48 23.66 8.56
CA ILE A 29 -5.43 22.54 8.55
C ILE A 29 -6.53 22.81 7.52
N GLY A 30 -6.55 22.00 6.46
CA GLY A 30 -7.63 22.03 5.47
C GLY A 30 -8.88 21.30 5.95
N GLY A 31 -10.05 21.70 5.44
CA GLY A 31 -11.34 21.05 5.77
C GLY A 31 -11.54 19.65 5.15
N LYS A 32 -10.62 19.18 4.31
CA LYS A 32 -10.63 17.85 3.69
C LYS A 32 -9.21 17.39 3.39
N ARG A 33 -9.00 16.06 3.39
CA ARG A 33 -7.75 15.46 2.89
C ARG A 33 -7.60 15.71 1.40
N THR A 34 -6.36 15.85 0.93
CA THR A 34 -6.06 16.05 -0.50
C THR A 34 -5.13 14.95 -1.00
N MET A 35 -5.39 14.46 -2.21
CA MET A 35 -4.57 13.43 -2.85
C MET A 35 -3.11 13.87 -3.08
N ALA A 36 -2.88 15.19 -3.24
CA ALA A 36 -1.54 15.75 -3.42
C ALA A 36 -0.67 15.64 -2.16
N GLN A 37 -1.29 15.62 -0.98
CA GLN A 37 -0.61 15.60 0.31
C GLN A 37 -0.68 14.24 0.99
N ASP A 38 -1.66 13.41 0.61
CA ASP A 38 -1.91 12.09 1.19
C ASP A 38 -2.07 11.04 0.07
N LEU A 39 -0.97 10.35 -0.21
CA LEU A 39 -0.95 9.26 -1.20
C LEU A 39 -1.83 8.08 -0.75
N GLU A 40 -1.88 7.82 0.55
CA GLU A 40 -2.69 6.75 1.13
C GLU A 40 -4.19 7.04 0.96
N PHE A 41 -4.61 8.30 1.11
CA PHE A 41 -5.97 8.72 0.78
C PHE A 41 -6.34 8.43 -0.68
N SER A 42 -5.40 8.61 -1.62
CA SER A 42 -5.63 8.29 -3.04
C SER A 42 -5.79 6.79 -3.28
N VAL A 43 -5.01 5.98 -2.56
CA VAL A 43 -5.13 4.51 -2.56
C VAL A 43 -6.50 4.09 -2.02
N HIS A 44 -6.92 4.62 -0.87
CA HIS A 44 -8.22 4.31 -0.28
C HIS A 44 -9.39 4.67 -1.19
N ALA A 45 -9.33 5.83 -1.87
CA ALA A 45 -10.38 6.20 -2.81
C ALA A 45 -10.55 5.19 -3.95
N LEU A 46 -9.46 4.59 -4.45
CA LEU A 46 -9.52 3.52 -5.44
C LEU A 46 -10.01 2.21 -4.83
N VAL A 47 -9.55 1.87 -3.62
CA VAL A 47 -9.99 0.66 -2.91
C VAL A 47 -11.49 0.71 -2.63
N ASP A 48 -12.04 1.85 -2.22
CA ASP A 48 -13.50 2.03 -2.04
C ASP A 48 -14.29 1.73 -3.31
N ILE A 49 -13.76 2.09 -4.48
CA ILE A 49 -14.38 1.77 -5.78
C ILE A 49 -14.33 0.25 -6.01
N GLY A 50 -13.18 -0.37 -5.77
CA GLY A 50 -13.00 -1.83 -5.90
C GLY A 50 -13.94 -2.60 -4.95
N LEU A 51 -14.02 -2.20 -3.69
CA LEU A 51 -14.89 -2.83 -2.68
C LEU A 51 -16.37 -2.68 -3.02
N ARG A 52 -16.79 -1.51 -3.53
CA ARG A 52 -18.16 -1.34 -4.02
C ARG A 52 -18.44 -2.27 -5.20
N ALA A 53 -17.53 -2.38 -6.15
CA ALA A 53 -17.67 -3.29 -7.28
C ALA A 53 -17.79 -4.76 -6.84
N LEU A 54 -17.00 -5.18 -5.84
CA LEU A 54 -17.04 -6.55 -5.28
C LEU A 54 -18.22 -6.80 -4.33
N SER A 55 -19.01 -5.78 -4.01
CA SER A 55 -20.13 -5.95 -3.08
C SER A 55 -21.21 -6.87 -3.65
N PRO A 56 -21.95 -7.63 -2.82
CA PRO A 56 -22.97 -8.59 -3.30
C PRO A 56 -24.07 -7.96 -4.16
N GLY A 57 -24.34 -6.66 -3.98
CA GLY A 57 -25.36 -5.95 -4.76
C GLY A 57 -24.92 -5.51 -6.15
N ILE A 58 -23.60 -5.41 -6.40
CA ILE A 58 -23.05 -5.01 -7.70
C ILE A 58 -22.39 -6.21 -8.39
N ASN A 59 -21.48 -6.91 -7.69
CA ASN A 59 -20.76 -8.08 -8.17
C ASN A 59 -20.12 -7.87 -9.56
N ASP A 60 -19.36 -6.78 -9.71
CA ASP A 60 -18.66 -6.40 -10.93
C ASP A 60 -17.15 -6.65 -10.81
N PRO A 61 -16.66 -7.86 -11.12
CA PRO A 61 -15.24 -8.18 -11.07
C PRO A 61 -14.40 -7.44 -12.13
N HIS A 62 -15.00 -6.93 -13.21
CA HIS A 62 -14.25 -6.19 -14.23
C HIS A 62 -13.82 -4.82 -13.73
N THR A 63 -14.72 -4.11 -13.04
CA THR A 63 -14.36 -2.86 -12.36
C THR A 63 -13.32 -3.09 -11.27
N ALA A 64 -13.48 -4.15 -10.46
CA ALA A 64 -12.49 -4.49 -9.44
C ALA A 64 -11.10 -4.78 -10.05
N ASN A 65 -11.04 -5.53 -11.15
CA ASN A 65 -9.80 -5.81 -11.86
C ASN A 65 -9.14 -4.54 -12.41
N SER A 66 -9.94 -3.61 -12.92
CA SER A 66 -9.44 -2.31 -13.39
C SER A 66 -8.83 -1.50 -12.23
N VAL A 67 -9.47 -1.51 -11.06
CA VAL A 67 -8.94 -0.88 -9.84
C VAL A 67 -7.60 -1.51 -9.44
N ILE A 68 -7.49 -2.84 -9.46
CA ILE A 68 -6.24 -3.57 -9.18
C ILE A 68 -5.13 -3.19 -10.17
N ASP A 69 -5.46 -2.99 -11.44
CA ASP A 69 -4.50 -2.54 -12.46
C ASP A 69 -3.98 -1.13 -12.20
N TYR A 70 -4.85 -0.20 -11.81
CA TYR A 70 -4.44 1.15 -11.43
C TYR A 70 -3.56 1.14 -10.18
N LEU A 71 -3.97 0.41 -9.13
CA LEU A 71 -3.22 0.27 -7.88
C LEU A 71 -1.84 -0.38 -8.12
N SER A 72 -1.79 -1.48 -8.87
CA SER A 72 -0.52 -2.15 -9.19
C SER A 72 0.40 -1.30 -10.05
N GLY A 73 -0.15 -0.52 -10.99
CA GLY A 73 0.59 0.48 -11.76
C GLY A 73 1.23 1.55 -10.87
N ALA A 74 0.44 2.15 -9.97
CA ALA A 74 0.91 3.15 -9.02
C ALA A 74 1.99 2.58 -8.07
N LEU A 75 1.77 1.39 -7.54
CA LEU A 75 2.73 0.72 -6.65
C LEU A 75 4.02 0.30 -7.36
N THR A 76 3.97 0.01 -8.66
CA THR A 76 5.17 -0.23 -9.48
C THR A 76 6.05 1.03 -9.54
N ILE A 77 5.44 2.22 -9.65
CA ILE A 77 6.16 3.51 -9.61
C ILE A 77 6.69 3.77 -8.19
N ALA A 78 5.85 3.57 -7.17
CA ALA A 78 6.21 3.75 -5.78
C ALA A 78 7.36 2.81 -5.36
N ALA A 79 7.39 1.58 -5.87
CA ALA A 79 8.43 0.61 -5.59
C ALA A 79 9.83 1.16 -5.92
N ARG A 80 9.93 1.97 -6.99
CA ARG A 80 11.19 2.54 -7.47
C ARG A 80 11.54 3.87 -6.80
N ARG A 81 10.54 4.72 -6.58
CA ARG A 81 10.76 6.15 -6.26
C ARG A 81 10.35 6.55 -4.85
N TYR A 82 9.51 5.76 -4.18
CA TYR A 82 8.91 6.17 -2.93
C TYR A 82 9.81 5.82 -1.74
N ALA A 83 10.38 6.86 -1.16
CA ALA A 83 11.21 6.80 0.03
C ALA A 83 10.91 8.05 0.88
N PRO A 84 9.79 8.06 1.61
CA PRO A 84 9.44 9.21 2.44
C PRO A 84 10.47 9.37 3.56
N LEU A 85 10.82 10.62 3.86
CA LEU A 85 11.80 10.95 4.89
C LEU A 85 11.10 11.03 6.25
N PRO A 86 11.54 10.27 7.26
CA PRO A 86 10.97 10.34 8.60
C PRO A 86 11.50 11.53 9.42
N VAL A 87 12.60 12.14 8.99
CA VAL A 87 13.26 13.25 9.71
C VAL A 87 13.59 14.37 8.74
N TYR A 88 13.18 15.59 9.10
CA TYR A 88 13.52 16.82 8.40
C TYR A 88 14.47 17.66 9.25
N CYS A 89 15.59 18.05 8.65
CA CYS A 89 16.62 18.86 9.29
C CYS A 89 16.59 20.31 8.82
N ASP A 90 17.16 21.21 9.64
CA ASP A 90 17.48 22.58 9.22
C ASP A 90 18.74 22.65 8.33
N ALA A 91 19.17 23.87 7.99
CA ALA A 91 20.33 24.12 7.14
C ALA A 91 21.65 23.64 7.77
N GLU A 92 21.71 23.56 9.10
CA GLU A 92 22.84 23.09 9.88
C GLU A 92 22.80 21.58 10.16
N GLY A 93 21.82 20.86 9.58
CA GLY A 93 21.68 19.41 9.68
C GLY A 93 21.06 18.91 10.98
N GLN A 94 20.53 19.77 11.84
CA GLN A 94 19.85 19.38 13.08
C GLN A 94 18.40 18.97 12.80
N ALA A 95 17.97 17.84 13.37
CA ALA A 95 16.60 17.36 13.26
C ALA A 95 15.61 18.35 13.89
N ARG A 96 14.61 18.79 13.11
CA ARG A 96 13.55 19.72 13.54
C ARG A 96 12.17 19.10 13.56
N ILE A 97 11.89 18.20 12.61
CA ILE A 97 10.59 17.54 12.50
C ILE A 97 10.82 16.04 12.34
N ILE A 98 10.13 15.26 13.16
CA ILE A 98 10.09 13.80 13.05
C ILE A 98 8.65 13.41 12.74
N VAL A 99 8.46 12.68 11.65
CA VAL A 99 7.16 12.16 11.22
C VAL A 99 7.23 10.64 11.05
N ASN A 100 6.08 9.99 11.08
CA ASN A 100 5.95 8.57 10.75
C ASN A 100 5.17 8.44 9.43
N PRO A 101 5.83 8.61 8.27
CA PRO A 101 5.13 8.57 6.99
C PRO A 101 4.76 7.13 6.64
N THR A 102 3.63 6.96 5.95
CA THR A 102 3.24 5.66 5.40
C THR A 102 4.32 5.18 4.44
N GLY A 103 5.00 4.09 4.75
CA GLY A 103 6.03 3.52 3.88
C GLY A 103 5.44 2.72 2.72
N PHE A 104 6.32 2.18 1.86
CA PHE A 104 5.91 1.27 0.78
C PHE A 104 5.08 0.09 1.28
N ALA A 105 5.41 -0.46 2.46
CA ALA A 105 4.65 -1.54 3.07
C ALA A 105 3.22 -1.15 3.45
N GLY A 106 3.04 0.07 3.98
CA GLY A 106 1.72 0.61 4.28
C GLY A 106 0.90 0.79 3.01
N LEU A 107 1.47 1.39 1.96
CA LEU A 107 0.77 1.57 0.68
C LEU A 107 0.32 0.24 0.04
N VAL A 108 1.16 -0.80 0.09
CA VAL A 108 0.78 -2.12 -0.41
C VAL A 108 -0.35 -2.71 0.42
N ALA A 109 -0.27 -2.63 1.75
CA ALA A 109 -1.32 -3.12 2.64
C ALA A 109 -2.65 -2.40 2.35
N SER A 110 -2.64 -1.08 2.34
CA SER A 110 -3.82 -0.25 2.08
C SER A 110 -4.43 -0.51 0.70
N ALA A 111 -3.62 -0.89 -0.30
CA ALA A 111 -4.09 -1.19 -1.65
C ALA A 111 -4.63 -2.63 -1.84
N PHE A 112 -4.06 -3.61 -1.14
CA PHE A 112 -4.34 -5.03 -1.39
C PHE A 112 -5.21 -5.69 -0.33
N ASP A 113 -5.07 -5.34 0.95
CA ASP A 113 -5.62 -6.15 2.03
C ASP A 113 -7.14 -6.27 1.96
N GLU A 114 -7.87 -5.17 1.81
CA GLU A 114 -9.34 -5.18 1.80
C GLU A 114 -9.88 -5.80 0.50
N ILE A 115 -9.29 -5.48 -0.65
CA ILE A 115 -9.70 -6.08 -1.94
C ILE A 115 -9.47 -7.59 -1.92
N ARG A 116 -8.33 -8.05 -1.40
CA ARG A 116 -8.01 -9.48 -1.25
C ARG A 116 -9.03 -10.19 -0.36
N GLN A 117 -9.42 -9.57 0.75
CA GLN A 117 -10.43 -10.12 1.66
C GLN A 117 -11.82 -10.18 1.02
N ALA A 118 -12.20 -9.16 0.24
CA ALA A 118 -13.48 -9.13 -0.48
C ALA A 118 -13.53 -10.07 -1.71
N ALA A 119 -12.38 -10.43 -2.26
CA ALA A 119 -12.25 -11.31 -3.43
C ALA A 119 -12.41 -12.81 -3.12
N THR A 120 -12.71 -13.20 -1.88
CA THR A 120 -12.96 -14.61 -1.53
C THR A 120 -14.10 -15.18 -2.38
N GLY A 121 -13.87 -16.33 -3.02
CA GLY A 121 -14.82 -16.95 -3.96
C GLY A 121 -14.87 -16.29 -5.35
N GLN A 122 -14.07 -15.25 -5.61
CA GLN A 122 -13.99 -14.54 -6.89
C GLN A 122 -12.65 -14.80 -7.57
N LEU A 123 -12.49 -16.00 -8.15
CA LEU A 123 -11.22 -16.49 -8.71
C LEU A 123 -10.58 -15.51 -9.71
N ALA A 124 -11.39 -14.91 -10.61
CA ALA A 124 -10.88 -13.96 -11.59
C ALA A 124 -10.20 -12.73 -10.95
N VAL A 125 -10.70 -12.27 -9.79
CA VAL A 125 -10.16 -11.14 -9.05
C VAL A 125 -8.91 -11.57 -8.27
N GLN A 126 -8.91 -12.78 -7.71
CA GLN A 126 -7.74 -13.36 -7.05
C GLN A 126 -6.56 -13.51 -8.02
N ILE A 127 -6.81 -14.04 -9.22
CA ILE A 127 -5.81 -14.12 -10.30
C ILE A 127 -5.29 -12.72 -10.65
N GLN A 128 -6.16 -11.71 -10.73
CA GLN A 128 -5.74 -10.35 -11.03
C GLN A 128 -4.86 -9.74 -9.94
N LEU A 129 -5.16 -10.00 -8.66
CA LEU A 129 -4.30 -9.58 -7.54
C LEU A 129 -2.90 -10.20 -7.65
N VAL A 130 -2.80 -11.49 -7.98
CA VAL A 130 -1.49 -12.15 -8.18
C VAL A 130 -0.75 -11.54 -9.37
N LYS A 131 -1.42 -11.32 -10.51
CA LYS A 131 -0.82 -10.65 -11.69
C LYS A 131 -0.32 -9.24 -11.36
N GLY A 132 -1.10 -8.47 -10.60
CA GLY A 132 -0.71 -7.15 -10.10
C GLY A 132 0.52 -7.22 -9.20
N ALA A 133 0.56 -8.19 -8.27
CA ALA A 133 1.72 -8.44 -7.41
C ALA A 133 2.97 -8.82 -8.22
N THR A 134 2.83 -9.66 -9.26
CA THR A 134 3.93 -10.02 -10.19
C THR A 134 4.48 -8.80 -10.91
N ARG A 135 3.61 -7.90 -11.37
CA ARG A 135 4.03 -6.63 -11.99
C ARG A 135 4.85 -5.76 -11.03
N ILE A 136 4.41 -5.65 -9.78
CA ILE A 136 5.14 -4.89 -8.74
C ILE A 136 6.47 -5.58 -8.42
N ALA A 137 6.49 -6.91 -8.29
CA ALA A 137 7.69 -7.70 -8.00
C ALA A 137 8.82 -7.42 -9.01
N ARG A 138 8.48 -7.30 -10.30
CA ARG A 138 9.45 -6.95 -11.37
C ARG A 138 10.09 -5.56 -11.17
N ALA A 139 9.43 -4.65 -10.46
CA ALA A 139 9.87 -3.27 -10.30
C ALA A 139 10.52 -2.94 -8.95
N LEU A 140 10.57 -3.89 -8.01
CA LEU A 140 11.18 -3.68 -6.69
C LEU A 140 12.65 -3.29 -6.81
N THR A 141 13.10 -2.29 -6.05
CA THR A 141 14.50 -1.79 -6.10
C THR A 141 15.27 -2.05 -4.82
N ARG A 142 14.58 -2.47 -3.75
CA ARG A 142 15.18 -2.73 -2.44
C ARG A 142 14.77 -4.11 -1.95
N ARG A 143 15.73 -4.89 -1.47
CA ARG A 143 15.51 -6.24 -0.92
C ARG A 143 14.40 -6.28 0.14
N ALA A 144 14.32 -5.24 0.98
CA ALA A 144 13.29 -5.10 2.01
C ALA A 144 11.84 -5.03 1.47
N GLN A 145 11.64 -4.75 0.19
CA GLN A 145 10.31 -4.71 -0.43
C GLN A 145 9.79 -6.09 -0.84
N CYS A 146 10.68 -7.05 -1.09
CA CYS A 146 10.28 -8.41 -1.49
C CYS A 146 9.32 -9.09 -0.49
N PRO A 147 9.60 -9.13 0.82
CA PRO A 147 8.68 -9.76 1.78
C PRO A 147 7.32 -9.04 1.87
N VAL A 148 7.25 -7.74 1.56
CA VAL A 148 6.00 -6.97 1.58
C VAL A 148 5.03 -7.49 0.53
N ILE A 149 5.48 -7.69 -0.71
CA ILE A 149 4.62 -8.20 -1.78
C ILE A 149 4.38 -9.71 -1.62
N ALA A 150 5.40 -10.47 -1.19
CA ALA A 150 5.26 -11.89 -0.91
C ALA A 150 4.11 -12.17 0.06
N LYS A 151 4.02 -11.38 1.14
CA LYS A 151 2.95 -11.48 2.14
C LYS A 151 1.55 -11.46 1.50
N GLN A 152 1.32 -10.62 0.49
CA GLN A 152 0.01 -10.51 -0.15
C GLN A 152 -0.36 -11.76 -0.94
N VAL A 153 0.58 -12.31 -1.73
CA VAL A 153 0.34 -13.53 -2.51
C VAL A 153 0.22 -14.75 -1.58
N THR A 154 1.03 -14.83 -0.53
CA THR A 154 0.90 -15.89 0.49
C THR A 154 -0.46 -15.84 1.18
N ALA A 155 -0.92 -14.66 1.60
CA ALA A 155 -2.21 -14.50 2.27
C ALA A 155 -3.39 -14.79 1.32
N LEU A 156 -3.21 -14.55 0.01
CA LEU A 156 -4.19 -14.92 -1.01
C LEU A 156 -4.24 -16.44 -1.19
N LYS A 157 -3.08 -17.11 -1.33
CA LYS A 157 -2.97 -18.57 -1.45
C LYS A 157 -3.59 -19.28 -0.24
N GLN A 158 -3.38 -18.76 0.97
CA GLN A 158 -3.97 -19.31 2.20
C GLN A 158 -5.48 -19.10 2.30
N GLY A 159 -6.01 -18.05 1.67
CA GLY A 159 -7.45 -17.76 1.65
C GLY A 159 -8.21 -18.37 0.47
N ALA A 160 -7.50 -18.98 -0.50
CA ALA A 160 -8.12 -19.63 -1.64
C ALA A 160 -8.64 -21.02 -1.21
N ASP A 161 -9.94 -21.26 -1.42
CA ASP A 161 -10.54 -22.58 -1.22
C ASP A 161 -10.28 -23.46 -2.45
N VAL A 162 -9.05 -23.95 -2.56
CA VAL A 162 -8.58 -24.73 -3.71
C VAL A 162 -9.37 -26.04 -3.87
N GLU A 163 -9.88 -26.61 -2.77
CA GLU A 163 -10.68 -27.83 -2.79
C GLU A 163 -12.07 -27.61 -3.41
N ALA A 164 -12.62 -26.39 -3.30
CA ALA A 164 -13.87 -26.02 -3.93
C ALA A 164 -13.75 -25.64 -5.42
N LEU A 165 -12.53 -25.43 -5.94
CA LEU A 165 -12.31 -25.04 -7.33
C LEU A 165 -12.39 -26.23 -8.30
N GLN A 166 -12.78 -25.96 -9.55
CA GLN A 166 -12.58 -26.92 -10.62
C GLN A 166 -11.08 -27.16 -10.88
N PRO A 167 -10.67 -28.35 -11.36
CA PRO A 167 -9.25 -28.62 -11.60
C PRO A 167 -8.57 -27.64 -12.56
N CYS A 168 -9.26 -27.15 -13.59
CA CYS A 168 -8.72 -26.13 -14.51
C CYS A 168 -8.51 -24.79 -13.81
N ASP A 169 -9.47 -24.38 -12.98
CA ASP A 169 -9.46 -23.13 -12.22
C ASP A 169 -8.34 -23.11 -11.18
N ALA A 170 -8.13 -24.23 -10.49
CA ALA A 170 -7.03 -24.41 -9.56
C ALA A 170 -5.67 -24.35 -10.28
N ALA A 171 -5.57 -24.94 -11.49
CA ALA A 171 -4.37 -24.88 -12.30
C ALA A 171 -4.04 -23.45 -12.77
N ASP A 172 -5.05 -22.67 -13.19
CA ASP A 172 -4.87 -21.27 -13.59
C ASP A 172 -4.33 -20.41 -12.43
N LEU A 173 -4.84 -20.62 -11.21
CA LEU A 173 -4.36 -19.93 -10.02
C LEU A 173 -2.93 -20.34 -9.65
N ASP A 174 -2.61 -21.64 -9.72
CA ASP A 174 -1.28 -22.15 -9.43
C ASP A 174 -0.24 -21.65 -10.45
N GLU A 175 -0.61 -21.54 -11.73
CA GLU A 175 0.26 -21.00 -12.78
C GLU A 175 0.69 -19.56 -12.45
N VAL A 176 -0.26 -18.68 -12.12
CA VAL A 176 0.08 -17.27 -11.82
C VAL A 176 0.85 -17.11 -10.51
N ILE A 177 0.59 -17.96 -9.51
CA ILE A 177 1.36 -17.98 -8.26
C ILE A 177 2.79 -18.46 -8.54
N THR A 178 2.96 -19.50 -9.35
CA THR A 178 4.28 -20.03 -9.72
C THR A 178 5.07 -18.99 -10.53
N GLU A 179 4.41 -18.27 -11.44
CA GLU A 179 5.04 -17.14 -12.16
C GLU A 179 5.51 -16.06 -11.17
N PHE A 180 4.65 -15.68 -10.21
CA PHE A 180 4.99 -14.71 -9.17
C PHE A 180 6.22 -15.14 -8.37
N GLU A 181 6.23 -16.37 -7.85
CA GLU A 181 7.32 -16.91 -7.03
C GLU A 181 8.64 -16.94 -7.81
N THR A 182 8.59 -17.31 -9.09
CA THR A 182 9.75 -17.30 -10.00
C THR A 182 10.29 -15.88 -10.20
N VAL A 183 9.40 -14.91 -10.49
CA VAL A 183 9.77 -13.51 -10.69
C VAL A 183 10.37 -12.92 -9.42
N LEU A 184 9.76 -13.18 -8.26
CA LEU A 184 10.21 -12.65 -6.99
C LEU A 184 11.58 -13.22 -6.60
N SER A 185 11.79 -14.53 -6.81
CA SER A 185 13.07 -15.20 -6.51
C SER A 185 14.20 -14.62 -7.36
N ARG A 186 14.01 -14.51 -8.68
CA ARG A 186 15.00 -13.86 -9.58
C ARG A 186 15.27 -12.41 -9.19
N ARG A 187 14.23 -11.67 -8.77
CA ARG A 187 14.40 -10.29 -8.32
C ARG A 187 15.22 -10.22 -7.04
N LEU A 188 14.98 -11.12 -6.09
CA LEU A 188 15.72 -11.19 -4.84
C LEU A 188 17.21 -11.46 -5.07
N GLU A 189 17.53 -12.38 -5.98
CA GLU A 189 18.91 -12.67 -6.41
C GLU A 189 19.57 -11.44 -7.03
N THR A 190 18.86 -10.76 -7.95
CA THR A 190 19.38 -9.55 -8.61
C THR A 190 19.65 -8.42 -7.63
N LEU A 191 18.86 -8.29 -6.56
CA LEU A 191 19.02 -7.27 -5.51
C LEU A 191 20.04 -7.66 -4.43
N ALA A 192 20.60 -8.89 -4.50
CA ALA A 192 21.64 -9.37 -3.60
C ALA A 192 23.06 -9.20 -4.16
N ALA A 193 23.17 -9.04 -5.48
CA ALA A 193 24.40 -8.73 -6.21
C ALA A 193 24.69 -7.22 -6.20
#